data_AF-A0A2T2NA57-F1
#
_entry.id   AF-A0A2T2NA57-F1
#
_cell.length_a   1.000
_cell.length_b   1.000
_cell.length_c   1.000
_cell.angle_alpha   90.00
_cell.angle_beta   90.00
_cell.angle_gamma   90.00
#
_symmetry.space_group_name_H-M   'P 1'
#
loop_
_entity.id
_entity.type
_entity.pdbx_description
1 polymer ?
#
loop_
_entity_poly.entity_id
_entity_poly.type
_entity_poly.pdbx_seq_one_letter_code
_entity_poly.pdbx_strand_id
1 'polypeptide(L)'
;MLKASNVNLARRRSRGLHQISAWLQEFTTTFDRFLKAFSGVVDIAKCVDTQYGNVASATLSLLFATVLIKAEAEKSMNDTIIEITDRLPEFEVYGRIYPDRGFGRILAEAYRDIILFARGVTIYLQGHGVGTIPITIVKDDSDSDSERKSEILLAERIERLEEEHENYCKREDVRIVKELKSMLQLQNYRSENQQNDLKDYAHIVKHRFNSDRRREKMNLHRFSQTDSLQVWEEQGSTLLLLFGRNEVSSESTHHSWLSTVAVEMVETLQLSKKVIAYEMCGESSTLEEGLSRLIVQLLEREPNLIRKAHDFADIESQISLAQSRKSNERATRLSGLRSALLQIVDLHNGRVHIVLNRPDLCNGDDENCLDYIKEFDSLVKEATIELKVLVIVKSEVWDFKSYQREFKSNEARNYFRAVQINQKLY
;
A
#
# COMPACT_ATOMS: atom_id res chain seq x y z
N MET A 1 -64.35 -0.74 -18.01
CA MET A 1 -63.19 -0.55 -17.09
C MET A 1 -61.85 -1.13 -17.59
N LEU A 2 -61.81 -2.04 -18.59
CA LEU A 2 -60.54 -2.66 -19.06
C LEU A 2 -59.76 -1.91 -20.16
N LYS A 3 -60.30 -0.84 -20.77
CA LYS A 3 -59.56 -0.01 -21.76
C LYS A 3 -58.71 1.09 -21.13
N ALA A 4 -59.04 1.54 -19.91
CA ALA A 4 -58.28 2.58 -19.21
C ALA A 4 -56.98 2.06 -18.55
N SER A 5 -56.91 0.76 -18.25
CA SER A 5 -55.73 0.11 -17.68
C SER A 5 -54.61 -0.13 -18.70
N ASN A 6 -54.96 -0.49 -19.95
CA ASN A 6 -53.98 -0.71 -21.01
C ASN A 6 -53.33 0.59 -21.53
N VAL A 7 -54.07 1.70 -21.56
CA VAL A 7 -53.52 3.01 -21.92
C VAL A 7 -52.54 3.52 -20.85
N ASN A 8 -52.78 3.21 -19.57
CA ASN A 8 -51.86 3.56 -18.48
C ASN A 8 -50.59 2.70 -18.45
N LEU A 9 -50.66 1.43 -18.86
CA LEU A 9 -49.49 0.55 -18.97
C LEU A 9 -48.59 0.89 -20.17
N ALA A 10 -49.17 1.25 -21.32
CA ALA A 10 -48.41 1.73 -22.47
C ALA A 10 -47.73 3.09 -22.19
N ARG A 11 -48.42 3.99 -21.47
CA ARG A 11 -47.88 5.30 -21.06
C ARG A 11 -46.81 5.21 -19.97
N ARG A 12 -46.81 4.14 -19.17
CA ARG A 12 -45.73 3.83 -18.20
C ARG A 12 -44.52 3.15 -18.85
N ARG A 13 -44.73 2.33 -19.88
CA ARG A 13 -43.63 1.72 -20.65
C ARG A 13 -42.90 2.70 -21.57
N SER A 14 -43.55 3.78 -22.01
CA SER A 14 -42.92 4.84 -22.81
C SER A 14 -42.21 5.94 -21.99
N ARG A 15 -42.09 5.79 -20.67
CA ARG A 15 -41.50 6.80 -19.77
C ARG A 15 -40.48 6.25 -18.76
N GLY A 16 -40.16 4.96 -18.79
CA GLY A 16 -39.34 4.32 -17.77
C GLY A 16 -38.10 3.64 -18.35
N LEU A 17 -36.93 4.01 -17.84
CA LEU A 17 -35.62 3.35 -17.97
C LEU A 17 -34.98 3.31 -19.38
N HIS A 18 -35.69 2.92 -20.44
CA HIS A 18 -35.09 2.84 -21.78
C HIS A 18 -34.79 4.21 -22.41
N GLN A 19 -35.59 5.22 -22.08
CA GLN A 19 -35.33 6.59 -22.54
C GLN A 19 -34.14 7.22 -21.79
N ILE A 20 -33.96 6.85 -20.52
CA ILE A 20 -32.83 7.31 -19.68
C ILE A 20 -31.54 6.64 -20.15
N SER A 21 -31.56 5.34 -20.47
CA SER A 21 -30.38 4.65 -21.01
C SER A 21 -29.97 5.19 -22.37
N ALA A 22 -30.93 5.47 -23.26
CA ALA A 22 -30.65 6.06 -24.57
C ALA A 22 -30.08 7.48 -24.43
N TRP A 23 -30.66 8.31 -23.54
CA TRP A 23 -30.15 9.65 -23.27
C TRP A 23 -28.75 9.64 -22.64
N LEU A 24 -28.49 8.76 -21.66
CA LEU A 24 -27.16 8.61 -21.05
C LEU A 24 -26.11 8.19 -22.08
N GLN A 25 -26.49 7.30 -23.00
CA GLN A 25 -25.61 6.86 -24.08
C GLN A 25 -25.31 8.02 -25.05
N GLU A 26 -26.31 8.81 -25.42
CA GLU A 26 -26.17 10.01 -26.26
C GLU A 26 -25.32 11.08 -25.58
N PHE A 27 -25.55 11.36 -24.29
CA PHE A 27 -24.76 12.29 -23.50
C PHE A 27 -23.30 11.83 -23.36
N THR A 28 -23.07 10.55 -23.03
CA THR A 28 -21.71 10.00 -22.89
C THR A 28 -20.95 10.09 -24.21
N THR A 29 -21.62 9.82 -25.34
CA THR A 29 -21.01 9.94 -26.68
C THR A 29 -20.69 11.39 -27.01
N THR A 30 -21.57 12.32 -26.66
CA THR A 30 -21.39 13.77 -26.85
C THR A 30 -20.27 14.31 -25.98
N PHE A 31 -20.22 13.89 -24.72
CA PHE A 31 -19.21 14.31 -23.76
C PHE A 31 -17.83 13.71 -24.06
N ASP A 32 -17.76 12.46 -24.53
CA ASP A 32 -16.50 11.87 -25.04
C ASP A 32 -15.97 12.66 -26.25
N ARG A 33 -16.86 13.07 -27.17
CA ARG A 33 -16.48 13.95 -28.29
C ARG A 33 -16.00 15.32 -27.81
N PHE A 34 -16.69 15.91 -26.84
CA PHE A 34 -16.28 17.15 -26.18
C PHE A 34 -14.89 17.02 -25.57
N LEU A 35 -14.64 15.98 -24.76
CA LEU A 35 -13.35 15.74 -24.11
C LEU A 35 -12.22 15.56 -25.11
N LYS A 36 -12.45 14.83 -26.21
CA LYS A 36 -11.46 14.65 -27.28
C LYS A 36 -11.13 15.96 -28.00
N ALA A 37 -12.13 16.83 -28.20
CA ALA A 37 -11.90 18.14 -28.80
C ALA A 37 -11.21 19.10 -27.80
N PHE A 38 -11.57 19.01 -26.52
CA PHE A 38 -11.04 19.85 -25.46
C PHE A 38 -9.64 19.42 -24.99
N SER A 39 -9.27 18.14 -25.13
CA SER A 39 -7.96 17.63 -24.74
C SER A 39 -6.83 18.33 -25.50
N GLY A 40 -7.02 18.66 -26.77
CA GLY A 40 -6.05 19.46 -27.54
C GLY A 40 -5.83 20.84 -26.92
N VAL A 41 -6.86 21.47 -26.36
CA VAL A 41 -6.77 22.76 -25.67
C VAL A 41 -6.10 22.61 -24.30
N VAL A 42 -6.42 21.54 -23.57
CA VAL A 42 -5.77 21.20 -22.28
C VAL A 42 -4.28 20.92 -22.46
N ASP A 43 -3.89 20.23 -23.54
CA ASP A 43 -2.48 19.93 -23.82
C ASP A 43 -1.70 21.20 -24.18
N ILE A 44 -2.32 22.15 -24.89
CA ILE A 44 -1.75 23.48 -25.12
C ILE A 44 -1.61 24.24 -23.80
N ALA A 45 -2.64 24.21 -22.93
CA ALA A 45 -2.58 24.85 -21.62
C ALA A 45 -1.50 24.25 -20.72
N LYS A 46 -1.31 22.92 -20.74
CA LYS A 46 -0.24 22.22 -20.01
C LYS A 46 1.16 22.62 -20.48
N CYS A 47 1.32 22.94 -21.76
CA CYS A 47 2.59 23.46 -22.30
C CYS A 47 2.93 24.86 -21.73
N VAL A 48 1.93 25.62 -21.28
CA VAL A 48 2.10 26.94 -20.66
C VAL A 48 2.28 26.82 -19.14
N ASP A 49 1.45 26.02 -18.48
CA ASP A 49 1.58 25.65 -17.07
C ASP A 49 0.84 24.33 -16.79
N THR A 50 1.52 23.39 -16.13
CA THR A 50 0.97 22.06 -15.81
C THR A 50 -0.22 22.16 -14.85
N GLN A 51 -0.30 23.20 -14.02
CA GLN A 51 -1.36 23.38 -13.03
C GLN A 51 -2.72 23.69 -13.69
N TYR A 52 -2.76 24.55 -14.71
CA TYR A 52 -4.01 24.88 -15.41
C TYR A 52 -4.62 23.67 -16.11
N GLY A 53 -3.79 22.82 -16.70
CA GLY A 53 -4.25 21.59 -17.36
C GLY A 53 -4.87 20.59 -16.39
N ASN A 54 -4.33 20.47 -15.18
CA ASN A 54 -4.86 19.57 -14.15
C ASN A 54 -6.20 20.08 -13.60
N VAL A 55 -6.33 21.39 -13.38
CA VAL A 55 -7.58 22.01 -12.89
C VAL A 55 -8.74 21.81 -13.87
N ALA A 56 -8.49 21.98 -15.18
CA ALA A 56 -9.54 21.79 -16.17
C ALA A 56 -9.96 20.32 -16.29
N SER A 57 -9.01 19.39 -16.25
CA SER A 57 -9.32 17.96 -16.24
C SER A 57 -10.18 17.58 -15.04
N ALA A 58 -9.82 18.04 -13.84
CA ALA A 58 -10.58 17.78 -12.62
C ALA A 58 -11.99 18.40 -12.66
N THR A 59 -12.11 19.64 -13.17
CA THR A 59 -13.40 20.35 -13.28
C THR A 59 -14.34 19.64 -14.25
N LEU A 60 -13.83 19.14 -15.38
CA LEU A 60 -14.63 18.41 -16.36
C LEU A 60 -15.02 17.02 -15.88
N SER A 61 -14.14 16.31 -15.15
CA SER A 61 -14.48 15.05 -14.49
C SER A 61 -15.59 15.23 -13.47
N LEU A 62 -15.56 16.33 -12.70
CA LEU A 62 -16.60 16.66 -11.72
C LEU A 62 -17.94 17.00 -12.40
N LEU A 63 -17.91 17.77 -13.50
CA LEU A 63 -19.10 18.04 -14.31
C LEU A 63 -19.72 16.74 -14.83
N PHE A 64 -18.91 15.84 -15.39
CA PHE A 64 -19.36 14.55 -15.90
C PHE A 64 -20.04 13.71 -14.83
N ALA A 65 -19.39 13.56 -13.68
CA ALA A 65 -19.93 12.82 -12.54
C ALA A 65 -21.25 13.45 -12.06
N THR A 66 -21.32 14.78 -12.02
CA THR A 66 -22.51 15.50 -11.54
C THR A 66 -23.69 15.37 -12.53
N VAL A 67 -23.44 15.45 -13.83
CA VAL A 67 -24.47 15.26 -14.87
C VAL A 67 -24.97 13.81 -14.91
N LEU A 68 -24.07 12.82 -14.75
CA LEU A 68 -24.45 11.41 -14.64
C LEU A 68 -25.37 11.15 -13.45
N ILE A 69 -25.12 11.80 -12.31
CA ILE A 69 -25.92 11.65 -11.09
C ILE A 69 -27.29 12.33 -11.23
N LYS A 70 -27.40 13.42 -12.00
CA LYS A 70 -28.62 14.23 -12.13
C LYS A 70 -29.27 14.17 -13.51
N ALA A 71 -29.10 13.05 -14.21
CA ALA A 71 -29.53 12.76 -15.58
C ALA A 71 -31.00 13.05 -15.95
N GLU A 72 -31.87 13.33 -14.98
CA GLU A 72 -33.27 13.69 -15.24
C GLU A 72 -33.46 15.18 -15.57
N ALA A 73 -32.43 16.03 -15.39
CA ALA A 73 -32.65 17.47 -15.25
C ALA A 73 -32.81 18.28 -16.54
N GLU A 74 -31.95 18.23 -17.59
CA GLU A 74 -32.10 19.26 -18.65
C GLU A 74 -31.46 18.92 -20.01
N LYS A 75 -32.32 18.78 -21.02
CA LYS A 75 -31.94 18.72 -22.46
C LYS A 75 -31.11 19.92 -22.89
N SER A 76 -31.37 21.10 -22.30
CA SER A 76 -30.67 22.35 -22.60
C SER A 76 -29.16 22.27 -22.33
N MET A 77 -28.72 21.50 -21.34
CA MET A 77 -27.28 21.35 -21.04
C MET A 77 -26.56 20.54 -22.12
N ASN A 78 -27.22 19.48 -22.61
CA ASN A 78 -26.69 18.68 -23.70
C ASN A 78 -26.57 19.53 -24.97
N ASP A 79 -27.59 20.34 -25.28
CA ASP A 79 -27.58 21.25 -26.43
C ASP A 79 -26.42 22.27 -26.34
N THR A 80 -26.15 22.84 -25.15
CA THR A 80 -25.00 23.76 -24.95
C THR A 80 -23.65 23.04 -25.05
N ILE A 81 -23.52 21.82 -24.52
CA ILE A 81 -22.28 21.03 -24.66
C ILE A 81 -22.04 20.66 -26.12
N ILE A 82 -23.09 20.32 -26.89
CA ILE A 82 -22.98 20.09 -28.34
C ILE A 82 -22.48 21.35 -29.04
N GLU A 83 -23.06 22.51 -28.74
CA GLU A 83 -22.65 23.77 -29.37
C GLU A 83 -21.20 24.15 -29.07
N ILE A 84 -20.73 23.93 -27.83
CA ILE A 84 -19.32 24.12 -27.47
C ILE A 84 -18.45 23.09 -28.21
N THR A 85 -18.87 21.83 -28.26
CA THR A 85 -18.14 20.74 -28.92
C THR A 85 -17.97 20.97 -30.41
N ASP A 86 -19.00 21.47 -31.09
CA ASP A 86 -18.94 21.72 -32.54
C ASP A 86 -18.00 22.89 -32.89
N ARG A 87 -17.76 23.81 -31.94
CA ARG A 87 -16.82 24.94 -32.11
C ARG A 87 -15.38 24.61 -31.71
N LEU A 88 -15.14 23.52 -30.96
CA LEU A 88 -13.80 23.15 -30.48
C LEU A 88 -12.81 22.64 -31.57
N PRO A 89 -13.21 21.83 -32.58
CA PRO A 89 -12.33 21.34 -33.63
C PRO A 89 -11.63 22.43 -34.43
N GLU A 90 -12.22 23.63 -34.49
CA GLU A 90 -11.60 24.75 -35.20
C GLU A 90 -10.33 25.25 -34.49
N PHE A 91 -10.21 25.11 -33.16
CA PHE A 91 -9.06 25.61 -32.41
C PHE A 91 -7.76 24.84 -32.67
N GLU A 92 -7.84 23.52 -32.92
CA GLU A 92 -6.65 22.73 -33.29
C GLU A 92 -6.14 23.11 -34.69
N VAL A 93 -7.07 23.44 -35.59
CA VAL A 93 -6.77 23.92 -36.95
C VAL A 93 -6.18 25.34 -36.90
N TYR A 94 -6.74 26.24 -36.09
CA TYR A 94 -6.24 27.61 -35.95
C TYR A 94 -4.86 27.69 -35.30
N GLY A 95 -4.54 26.82 -34.33
CA GLY A 95 -3.20 26.73 -33.75
C GLY A 95 -2.09 26.36 -34.75
N ARG A 96 -2.45 25.66 -35.86
CA ARG A 96 -1.51 25.37 -36.95
C ARG A 96 -1.40 26.48 -37.99
N ILE A 97 -2.44 27.31 -38.17
CA ILE A 97 -2.51 28.32 -39.24
C ILE A 97 -2.01 29.70 -38.74
N TYR A 98 -2.21 30.06 -37.47
CA TYR A 98 -1.86 31.39 -36.94
C TYR A 98 -1.15 31.33 -35.56
N PRO A 99 0.19 31.22 -35.51
CA PRO A 99 0.97 31.16 -34.27
C PRO A 99 1.22 32.56 -33.63
N ASP A 100 0.22 33.45 -33.64
CA ASP A 100 0.33 34.80 -33.08
C ASP A 100 -0.04 34.83 -31.57
N ARG A 101 0.63 35.70 -30.81
CA ARG A 101 0.36 35.94 -29.37
C ARG A 101 -1.06 36.44 -29.12
N GLY A 102 -1.68 37.13 -30.08
CA GLY A 102 -3.09 37.54 -30.00
C GLY A 102 -4.06 36.35 -29.96
N PHE A 103 -3.76 35.28 -30.71
CA PHE A 103 -4.58 34.08 -30.76
C PHE A 103 -4.51 33.27 -29.47
N GLY A 104 -3.33 33.20 -28.83
CA GLY A 104 -3.17 32.59 -27.52
C GLY A 104 -4.05 33.22 -26.44
N ARG A 105 -4.30 34.54 -26.52
CA ARG A 105 -5.21 35.23 -25.60
C ARG A 105 -6.67 34.84 -25.83
N ILE A 106 -7.10 34.75 -27.09
CA ILE A 106 -8.47 34.32 -27.44
C ILE A 106 -8.70 32.87 -27.02
N LEU A 107 -7.70 32.00 -27.18
CA LEU A 107 -7.76 30.61 -26.74
C LEU A 107 -7.84 30.51 -25.20
N ALA A 108 -7.06 31.31 -24.48
CA ALA A 108 -7.12 31.38 -23.02
C ALA A 108 -8.48 31.91 -22.51
N GLU A 109 -9.06 32.92 -23.18
CA GLU A 109 -10.40 33.44 -22.89
C GLU A 109 -11.47 32.34 -23.10
N ALA A 110 -11.42 31.61 -24.21
CA ALA A 110 -12.33 30.49 -24.47
C ALA A 110 -12.18 29.34 -23.46
N TYR A 111 -10.94 29.02 -23.07
CA TYR A 111 -10.65 28.00 -22.06
C TYR A 111 -11.21 28.37 -20.68
N ARG A 112 -11.03 29.63 -20.28
CA ARG A 112 -11.60 30.19 -19.05
C ARG A 112 -13.13 30.08 -19.07
N ASP A 113 -13.76 30.48 -20.17
CA ASP A 113 -15.22 30.49 -20.28
C ASP A 113 -15.81 29.07 -20.20
N ILE A 114 -15.11 28.05 -20.74
CA ILE A 114 -15.52 26.64 -20.64
C ILE A 114 -15.40 26.12 -19.20
N ILE A 115 -14.33 26.47 -18.48
CA ILE A 115 -14.16 26.10 -17.07
C ILE A 115 -15.23 26.77 -16.19
N LEU A 116 -15.50 28.06 -16.43
CA LEU A 116 -16.54 28.80 -15.71
C LEU A 116 -17.93 28.20 -15.97
N PHE A 117 -18.22 27.82 -17.22
CA PHE A 117 -19.44 27.11 -17.59
C PHE A 117 -19.55 25.77 -16.85
N ALA A 118 -18.52 24.91 -16.93
CA ALA A 118 -18.52 23.61 -16.28
C ALA A 118 -18.72 23.71 -14.76
N ARG A 119 -18.10 24.71 -14.13
CA ARG A 119 -18.30 25.01 -12.71
C ARG A 119 -19.70 25.51 -12.42
N GLY A 120 -20.23 26.45 -13.20
CA GLY A 120 -21.58 26.99 -13.07
C GLY A 120 -22.64 25.90 -13.16
N VAL A 121 -22.52 25.00 -14.15
CA VAL A 121 -23.40 23.84 -14.31
C VAL A 121 -23.28 22.87 -13.14
N THR A 122 -22.07 22.60 -12.66
CA THR A 122 -21.85 21.73 -11.50
C THR A 122 -22.54 22.29 -10.24
N ILE A 123 -22.40 23.59 -9.99
CA ILE A 123 -23.03 24.28 -8.85
C ILE A 123 -24.57 24.26 -9.00
N TYR A 124 -25.09 24.62 -10.19
CA TYR A 124 -26.52 24.58 -10.50
C TYR A 124 -27.11 23.20 -10.24
N LEU A 125 -26.45 22.17 -10.76
CA LEU A 125 -26.87 20.79 -10.56
C LEU A 125 -26.81 20.42 -9.08
N GLN A 126 -25.76 20.77 -8.34
CA GLN A 126 -25.65 20.44 -6.91
C GLN A 126 -26.71 21.13 -6.03
N GLY A 127 -27.19 22.33 -6.39
CA GLY A 127 -28.10 23.17 -5.59
C GLY A 127 -29.60 22.78 -5.50
N HIS A 128 -30.11 21.87 -6.35
CA HIS A 128 -31.52 21.38 -6.43
C HIS A 128 -32.61 22.38 -6.93
N GLY A 129 -33.13 22.12 -8.14
CA GLY A 129 -34.55 21.78 -8.37
C GLY A 129 -35.65 22.85 -8.49
N VAL A 130 -35.49 24.11 -8.06
CA VAL A 130 -36.56 25.11 -8.20
C VAL A 130 -36.00 26.48 -8.58
N GLY A 131 -36.28 26.91 -9.81
CA GLY A 131 -36.09 28.29 -10.26
C GLY A 131 -35.11 28.40 -11.43
N THR A 132 -35.66 28.55 -12.62
CA THR A 132 -34.95 28.93 -13.84
C THR A 132 -34.25 30.28 -13.62
N ILE A 133 -32.93 30.26 -13.41
CA ILE A 133 -32.10 31.45 -13.58
C ILE A 133 -31.55 31.39 -15.01
N PRO A 134 -31.92 32.31 -15.90
CA PRO A 134 -31.29 32.38 -17.21
C PRO A 134 -29.81 32.72 -16.99
N ILE A 135 -28.92 31.85 -17.47
CA ILE A 135 -27.48 32.12 -17.53
C ILE A 135 -27.29 33.29 -18.50
N THR A 136 -27.35 34.50 -17.96
CA THR A 136 -26.97 35.72 -18.67
C THR A 136 -25.52 35.95 -18.28
N ILE A 137 -24.62 35.82 -19.25
CA ILE A 137 -23.20 36.14 -19.09
C ILE A 137 -23.11 37.66 -18.94
N VAL A 138 -23.33 38.14 -17.71
CA VAL A 138 -23.13 39.53 -17.33
C VAL A 138 -21.63 39.71 -17.20
N LYS A 139 -21.04 40.43 -18.16
CA LYS A 139 -19.73 41.07 -18.00
C LYS A 139 -19.92 42.21 -16.99
N ASP A 140 -19.53 41.98 -15.74
CA ASP A 140 -19.52 43.01 -14.71
C ASP A 140 -18.06 43.38 -14.41
N ASP A 141 -17.69 44.63 -14.70
CA ASP A 141 -16.33 45.19 -14.61
C ASP A 141 -15.90 45.46 -13.14
N SER A 142 -16.27 44.59 -12.19
CA SER A 142 -15.82 44.63 -10.78
C SER A 142 -14.90 43.45 -10.40
N ASP A 143 -14.30 42.83 -11.42
CA ASP A 143 -13.85 41.43 -11.48
C ASP A 143 -12.73 41.01 -10.50
N SER A 144 -11.95 41.93 -9.93
CA SER A 144 -10.77 41.54 -9.14
C SER A 144 -11.07 40.92 -7.76
N ASP A 145 -12.23 41.23 -7.15
CA ASP A 145 -12.58 40.72 -5.81
C ASP A 145 -13.44 39.44 -5.87
N SER A 146 -14.16 39.24 -6.97
CA SER A 146 -14.89 38.00 -7.29
C SER A 146 -13.95 36.88 -7.76
N GLU A 147 -12.95 37.20 -8.59
CA GLU A 147 -11.92 36.25 -9.03
C GLU A 147 -11.14 35.68 -7.84
N ARG A 148 -10.67 36.54 -6.93
CA ARG A 148 -9.97 36.10 -5.70
C ARG A 148 -10.81 35.20 -4.80
N LYS A 149 -12.08 35.53 -4.58
CA LYS A 149 -12.99 34.68 -3.79
C LYS A 149 -13.24 33.33 -4.47
N SER A 150 -13.37 33.35 -5.79
CA SER A 150 -13.56 32.17 -6.62
C SER A 150 -12.36 31.22 -6.58
N GLU A 151 -11.14 31.75 -6.65
CA GLU A 151 -9.87 31.02 -6.54
C GLU A 151 -9.67 30.42 -5.15
N ILE A 152 -9.91 31.20 -4.08
CA ILE A 152 -9.81 30.72 -2.70
C ILE A 152 -10.78 29.56 -2.45
N LEU A 153 -12.03 29.66 -2.93
CA LEU A 153 -13.01 28.58 -2.80
C LEU A 153 -12.65 27.33 -3.64
N LEU A 154 -11.95 27.49 -4.77
CA LEU A 154 -11.45 26.35 -5.55
C LEU A 154 -10.32 25.65 -4.82
N ALA A 155 -9.35 26.41 -4.31
CA ALA A 155 -8.24 25.86 -3.54
C ALA A 155 -8.75 25.08 -2.32
N GLU A 156 -9.70 25.66 -1.56
CA GLU A 156 -10.31 24.99 -0.40
C GLU A 156 -11.04 23.69 -0.80
N ARG A 157 -11.70 23.68 -1.96
CA ARG A 157 -12.40 22.48 -2.44
C ARG A 157 -11.44 21.41 -2.92
N ILE A 158 -10.34 21.79 -3.58
CA ILE A 158 -9.29 20.87 -4.03
C ILE A 158 -8.63 20.22 -2.81
N GLU A 159 -8.23 21.02 -1.82
CA GLU A 159 -7.62 20.52 -0.59
C GLU A 159 -8.55 19.53 0.14
N ARG A 160 -9.84 19.85 0.23
CA ARG A 160 -10.84 18.94 0.82
C ARG A 160 -10.99 17.64 0.03
N LEU A 161 -11.00 17.70 -1.30
CA LEU A 161 -11.10 16.52 -2.15
C LEU A 161 -9.83 15.66 -2.08
N GLU A 162 -8.65 16.28 -1.99
CA GLU A 162 -7.38 15.57 -1.78
C GLU A 162 -7.37 14.86 -0.42
N GLU A 163 -7.88 15.50 0.63
CA GLU A 163 -8.04 14.88 1.95
C GLU A 163 -9.05 13.73 1.92
N GLU A 164 -10.21 13.91 1.29
CA GLU A 164 -11.23 12.88 1.13
C GLU A 164 -10.69 11.68 0.32
N HIS A 165 -9.95 11.94 -0.75
CA HIS A 165 -9.32 10.92 -1.58
C HIS A 165 -8.25 10.15 -0.79
N GLU A 166 -7.37 10.83 -0.08
CA GLU A 166 -6.34 10.17 0.74
C GLU A 166 -6.97 9.33 1.86
N ASN A 167 -8.05 9.82 2.48
CA ASN A 167 -8.81 9.05 3.46
C ASN A 167 -9.49 7.82 2.84
N TYR A 168 -10.02 7.93 1.62
CA TYR A 168 -10.58 6.80 0.90
C TYR A 168 -9.51 5.75 0.61
N CYS A 169 -8.37 6.16 0.06
CA CYS A 169 -7.27 5.24 -0.22
C CYS A 169 -6.73 4.58 1.06
N LYS A 170 -6.64 5.29 2.19
CA LYS A 170 -6.23 4.68 3.47
C LYS A 170 -7.18 3.58 3.94
N ARG A 171 -8.49 3.78 3.77
CA ARG A 171 -9.50 2.76 4.11
C ARG A 171 -9.40 1.55 3.18
N GLU A 172 -9.12 1.80 1.91
CA GLU A 172 -8.94 0.75 0.91
C GLU A 172 -7.70 -0.11 1.20
N ASP A 173 -6.55 0.51 1.49
CA ASP A 173 -5.34 -0.22 1.87
C ASP A 173 -5.58 -1.15 3.06
N VAL A 174 -6.25 -0.64 4.11
CA VAL A 174 -6.59 -1.43 5.31
C VAL A 174 -7.54 -2.59 4.96
N ARG A 175 -8.47 -2.39 4.01
CA ARG A 175 -9.35 -3.46 3.53
C ARG A 175 -8.55 -4.54 2.83
N ILE A 176 -7.64 -4.17 1.93
CA ILE A 176 -6.80 -5.11 1.18
C ILE A 176 -5.88 -5.90 2.13
N VAL A 177 -5.24 -5.25 3.11
CA VAL A 177 -4.43 -5.95 4.12
C VAL A 177 -5.26 -6.97 4.88
N LYS A 178 -6.51 -6.64 5.23
CA LYS A 178 -7.43 -7.56 5.90
C LYS A 178 -7.81 -8.75 5.01
N GLU A 179 -7.98 -8.54 3.71
CA GLU A 179 -8.25 -9.60 2.74
C GLU A 179 -7.02 -10.51 2.55
N LEU A 180 -5.80 -9.95 2.44
CA LEU A 180 -4.56 -10.72 2.41
C LEU A 180 -4.40 -11.59 3.66
N LYS A 181 -4.67 -11.01 4.84
CA LYS A 181 -4.65 -11.73 6.11
C LYS A 181 -5.63 -12.89 6.14
N SER A 182 -6.80 -12.72 5.50
CA SER A 182 -7.77 -13.80 5.29
C SER A 182 -7.21 -14.92 4.41
N MET A 183 -6.57 -14.57 3.30
CA MET A 183 -5.97 -15.54 2.38
C MET A 183 -4.84 -16.32 3.03
N LEU A 184 -4.01 -15.66 3.83
CA LEU A 184 -2.93 -16.28 4.60
C LEU A 184 -3.41 -17.10 5.80
N GLN A 185 -4.73 -17.26 6.00
CA GLN A 185 -5.35 -18.00 7.11
C GLN A 185 -5.02 -17.43 8.50
N LEU A 186 -4.66 -16.14 8.57
CA LEU A 186 -4.26 -15.44 9.79
C LEU A 186 -5.41 -14.63 10.41
N GLN A 187 -6.65 -15.14 10.31
CA GLN A 187 -7.85 -14.43 10.79
C GLN A 187 -7.82 -14.15 12.29
N ASN A 188 -7.24 -15.06 13.06
CA ASN A 188 -7.13 -14.95 14.52
C ASN A 188 -5.88 -14.19 14.96
N TYR A 189 -4.95 -13.94 14.04
CA TYR A 189 -3.72 -13.20 14.33
C TYR A 189 -4.07 -11.72 14.57
N ARG A 190 -3.51 -11.14 15.63
CA ARG A 190 -3.63 -9.71 15.92
C ARG A 190 -2.28 -9.19 16.37
N SER A 191 -1.83 -8.08 15.79
CA SER A 191 -0.55 -7.45 16.16
C SER A 191 -0.51 -7.04 17.64
N GLU A 192 -1.64 -6.67 18.23
CA GLU A 192 -1.77 -6.40 19.67
C GLU A 192 -1.48 -7.65 20.52
N ASN A 193 -2.00 -8.82 20.10
CA ASN A 193 -1.75 -10.08 20.81
C ASN A 193 -0.27 -10.45 20.71
N GLN A 194 0.32 -10.35 19.53
CA GLN A 194 1.74 -10.63 19.34
C GLN A 194 2.63 -9.72 20.19
N GLN A 195 2.26 -8.44 20.34
CA GLN A 195 2.99 -7.52 21.20
C GLN A 195 2.86 -7.87 22.70
N ASN A 196 1.69 -8.37 23.12
CA ASN A 196 1.51 -8.88 24.48
C ASN A 196 2.30 -10.17 24.68
N ASP A 197 2.27 -11.09 23.71
CA ASP A 197 3.07 -12.33 23.73
C ASP A 197 4.56 -12.01 23.82
N LEU A 198 5.04 -10.98 23.11
CA LEU A 198 6.41 -10.49 23.21
C LEU A 198 6.75 -10.01 24.62
N LYS A 199 5.86 -9.24 25.26
CA LYS A 199 6.07 -8.74 26.64
C LYS A 199 6.06 -9.86 27.67
N ASP A 200 5.16 -10.81 27.54
CA ASP A 200 5.07 -11.97 28.42
C ASP A 200 6.33 -12.83 28.26
N TYR A 201 6.75 -13.07 27.02
CA TYR A 201 7.99 -13.76 26.71
C TYR A 201 9.21 -13.01 27.25
N ALA A 202 9.27 -11.68 27.10
CA ALA A 202 10.30 -10.83 27.68
C ALA A 202 10.41 -11.03 29.19
N HIS A 203 9.28 -11.03 29.89
CA HIS A 203 9.21 -11.24 31.33
C HIS A 203 9.75 -12.63 31.71
N ILE A 204 9.34 -13.69 31.02
CA ILE A 204 9.78 -15.06 31.28
C ILE A 204 11.29 -15.20 31.09
N VAL A 205 11.84 -14.73 29.97
CA VAL A 205 13.27 -14.85 29.66
C VAL A 205 14.09 -14.00 30.64
N LYS A 206 13.66 -12.77 30.93
CA LYS A 206 14.33 -11.88 31.89
C LYS A 206 14.34 -12.48 33.30
N HIS A 207 13.19 -12.95 33.78
CA HIS A 207 13.11 -13.60 35.10
C HIS A 207 14.00 -14.84 35.16
N ARG A 208 14.00 -15.67 34.12
CA ARG A 208 14.78 -16.92 34.10
C ARG A 208 16.29 -16.71 34.09
N PHE A 209 16.79 -15.79 33.26
CA PHE A 209 18.22 -15.63 33.04
C PHE A 209 18.86 -14.49 33.85
N ASN A 210 18.09 -13.54 34.38
CA ASN A 210 18.65 -12.42 35.17
C ASN A 210 18.51 -12.56 36.69
N SER A 211 17.76 -13.55 37.19
CA SER A 211 17.57 -13.77 38.63
C SER A 211 18.82 -14.32 39.32
N ASP A 212 19.61 -15.16 38.65
CA ASP A 212 20.84 -15.70 39.20
C ASP A 212 22.01 -14.72 38.98
N ARG A 213 22.63 -14.27 40.07
CA ARG A 213 23.79 -13.35 40.04
C ARG A 213 25.08 -14.04 39.58
N ARG A 214 25.15 -15.37 39.66
CA ARG A 214 26.34 -16.14 39.29
C ARG A 214 26.44 -16.37 37.78
N ARG A 215 25.36 -16.12 37.04
CA ARG A 215 25.29 -16.36 35.59
C ARG A 215 25.66 -15.12 34.80
N GLU A 216 26.35 -15.35 33.71
CA GLU A 216 26.54 -14.33 32.68
C GLU A 216 25.19 -13.88 32.13
N LYS A 217 24.95 -12.56 32.19
CA LYS A 217 23.77 -11.93 31.60
C LYS A 217 24.09 -11.48 30.18
N MET A 218 23.23 -11.82 29.24
CA MET A 218 23.21 -11.23 27.91
C MET A 218 22.04 -10.28 27.80
N ASN A 219 22.32 -9.09 27.29
CA ASN A 219 21.33 -8.09 26.92
C ASN A 219 21.82 -7.40 25.63
N LEU A 220 20.96 -6.61 24.99
CA LEU A 220 21.29 -5.93 23.76
C LEU A 220 22.48 -4.99 23.93
N HIS A 221 22.61 -4.32 25.09
CA HIS A 221 23.74 -3.43 25.37
C HIS A 221 25.09 -4.16 25.41
N ARG A 222 25.15 -5.35 26.00
CA ARG A 222 26.36 -6.18 26.00
C ARG A 222 26.64 -6.72 24.60
N PHE A 223 25.60 -7.13 23.89
CA PHE A 223 25.75 -7.61 22.52
C PHE A 223 26.22 -6.49 21.58
N SER A 224 25.81 -5.24 21.80
CA SER A 224 26.24 -4.08 21.03
C SER A 224 27.71 -3.71 21.21
N GLN A 225 28.37 -4.24 22.25
CA GLN A 225 29.82 -4.12 22.42
C GLN A 225 30.61 -5.16 21.63
N THR A 226 29.94 -6.09 20.96
CA THR A 226 30.60 -7.10 20.12
C THR A 226 30.75 -6.58 18.69
N ASP A 227 31.91 -6.86 18.08
CA ASP A 227 32.16 -6.55 16.66
C ASP A 227 31.10 -7.16 15.75
N SER A 228 30.48 -8.27 16.17
CA SER A 228 29.48 -8.94 15.37
C SER A 228 28.21 -8.13 15.15
N LEU A 229 27.71 -7.43 16.19
CA LEU A 229 26.54 -6.57 16.02
C LEU A 229 26.90 -5.31 15.23
N GLN A 230 28.04 -4.69 15.54
CA GLN A 230 28.49 -3.50 14.81
C GLN A 230 28.60 -3.79 13.32
N VAL A 231 29.24 -4.90 12.96
CA VAL A 231 29.38 -5.26 11.55
C VAL A 231 28.04 -5.64 10.91
N TRP A 232 27.12 -6.28 11.66
CA TRP A 232 25.76 -6.52 11.16
C TRP A 232 24.96 -5.23 10.93
N GLU A 233 25.13 -4.19 11.75
CA GLU A 233 24.47 -2.89 11.57
C GLU A 233 25.09 -2.06 10.42
N GLU A 234 26.40 -2.15 10.22
CA GLU A 234 27.16 -1.35 9.25
C GLU A 234 27.23 -1.96 7.84
N GLN A 235 27.18 -3.29 7.71
CA GLN A 235 27.22 -3.94 6.38
C GLN A 235 25.93 -3.67 5.58
N GLY A 236 25.83 -4.12 4.32
CA GLY A 236 24.58 -4.06 3.56
C GLY A 236 23.56 -5.10 4.05
N SER A 237 22.78 -5.69 3.15
CA SER A 237 21.88 -6.80 3.51
C SER A 237 22.68 -7.94 4.17
N THR A 238 22.27 -8.39 5.36
CA THR A 238 23.02 -9.40 6.13
C THR A 238 22.11 -10.19 7.08
N LEU A 239 22.30 -11.50 7.10
CA LEU A 239 21.78 -12.44 8.08
C LEU A 239 22.84 -12.72 9.15
N LEU A 240 22.50 -12.42 10.40
CA LEU A 240 23.28 -12.74 11.58
C LEU A 240 22.62 -13.89 12.36
N LEU A 241 23.26 -15.05 12.36
CA LEU A 241 22.90 -16.20 13.18
C LEU A 241 23.64 -16.11 14.52
N LEU A 242 22.90 -15.84 15.59
CA LEU A 242 23.37 -15.86 16.95
C LEU A 242 22.96 -17.18 17.61
N PHE A 243 23.95 -18.01 17.97
CA PHE A 243 23.68 -19.32 18.54
C PHE A 243 24.54 -19.59 19.78
N GLY A 244 24.05 -20.43 20.68
CA GLY A 244 24.85 -20.78 21.85
C GLY A 244 24.15 -21.70 22.81
N ARG A 245 24.94 -22.14 23.81
CA ARG A 245 24.47 -22.99 24.89
C ARG A 245 24.10 -22.17 26.11
N ASN A 246 23.03 -22.58 26.78
CA ASN A 246 22.76 -22.21 28.16
C ASN A 246 23.81 -22.86 29.07
N GLU A 247 23.94 -22.34 30.28
CA GLU A 247 24.75 -22.98 31.31
C GLU A 247 24.13 -24.33 31.75
N VAL A 248 24.97 -25.31 32.08
CA VAL A 248 24.62 -26.74 32.28
C VAL A 248 23.46 -26.95 33.26
N SER A 249 23.35 -26.15 34.33
CA SER A 249 22.22 -26.25 35.26
C SER A 249 20.86 -25.81 34.69
N SER A 250 20.84 -25.35 33.43
CA SER A 250 19.66 -24.84 32.71
C SER A 250 19.31 -25.64 31.44
N GLU A 251 19.91 -26.81 31.24
CA GLU A 251 19.67 -27.64 30.04
C GLU A 251 18.20 -28.03 29.88
N SER A 252 17.47 -28.23 31.00
CA SER A 252 16.04 -28.57 31.02
C SER A 252 15.10 -27.45 30.56
N THR A 253 15.64 -26.27 30.25
CA THR A 253 14.81 -25.12 29.90
C THR A 253 14.60 -25.02 28.39
N HIS A 254 13.33 -24.93 27.95
CA HIS A 254 12.98 -24.70 26.55
C HIS A 254 13.37 -23.29 26.04
N HIS A 255 13.89 -22.40 26.89
CA HIS A 255 14.25 -21.03 26.55
C HIS A 255 15.76 -20.91 26.25
N SER A 256 16.15 -19.92 25.46
CA SER A 256 17.57 -19.59 25.22
C SER A 256 17.92 -18.31 25.97
N TRP A 257 19.08 -18.28 26.61
CA TRP A 257 19.59 -17.07 27.24
C TRP A 257 19.87 -15.95 26.23
N LEU A 258 20.08 -16.30 24.95
CA LEU A 258 20.27 -15.35 23.86
C LEU A 258 18.95 -14.72 23.40
N SER A 259 17.80 -15.33 23.70
CA SER A 259 16.48 -14.77 23.35
C SER A 259 16.22 -13.41 24.01
N THR A 260 16.92 -13.06 25.09
CA THR A 260 16.89 -11.70 25.65
C THR A 260 17.34 -10.65 24.63
N VAL A 261 18.32 -10.97 23.78
CA VAL A 261 18.80 -10.08 22.73
C VAL A 261 17.72 -9.87 21.67
N ALA A 262 17.03 -10.91 21.21
CA ALA A 262 15.95 -10.77 20.22
C ALA A 262 14.83 -9.86 20.73
N VAL A 263 14.37 -10.09 21.96
CA VAL A 263 13.29 -9.30 22.55
C VAL A 263 13.69 -7.83 22.68
N GLU A 264 14.85 -7.55 23.30
CA GLU A 264 15.32 -6.18 23.48
C GLU A 264 15.61 -5.49 22.13
N MET A 265 16.05 -6.24 21.12
CA MET A 265 16.24 -5.75 19.75
C MET A 265 14.91 -5.35 19.13
N VAL A 266 13.87 -6.20 19.21
CA VAL A 266 12.54 -5.88 18.69
C VAL A 266 11.97 -4.64 19.37
N GLU A 267 12.04 -4.55 20.70
CA GLU A 267 11.57 -3.39 21.45
C GLU A 267 12.31 -2.11 21.05
N THR A 268 13.65 -2.17 20.95
CA THR A 268 14.48 -1.01 20.56
C THR A 268 14.17 -0.54 19.15
N LEU A 269 14.04 -1.46 18.20
CA LEU A 269 13.71 -1.15 16.81
C LEU A 269 12.29 -0.58 16.68
N GLN A 270 11.30 -1.11 17.41
CA GLN A 270 9.95 -0.57 17.48
C GLN A 270 9.92 0.86 18.06
N LEU A 271 10.64 1.10 19.16
CA LEU A 271 10.74 2.43 19.81
C LEU A 271 11.39 3.46 18.89
N SER A 272 12.42 3.05 18.13
CA SER A 272 13.07 3.90 17.13
C SER A 272 12.23 4.12 15.86
N LYS A 273 11.02 3.57 15.79
CA LYS A 273 10.11 3.61 14.62
C LYS A 273 10.74 3.06 13.33
N LYS A 274 11.74 2.18 13.43
CA LYS A 274 12.29 1.46 12.27
C LYS A 274 11.26 0.47 11.71
N VAL A 275 11.42 0.09 10.44
CA VAL A 275 10.62 -0.98 9.82
C VAL A 275 11.15 -2.31 10.33
N ILE A 276 10.29 -3.05 11.04
CA ILE A 276 10.63 -4.34 11.63
C ILE A 276 9.44 -5.30 11.53
N ALA A 277 9.75 -6.56 11.23
CA ALA A 277 8.88 -7.70 11.50
C ALA A 277 9.64 -8.73 12.34
N TYR A 278 8.92 -9.54 13.11
CA TYR A 278 9.55 -10.54 13.97
C TYR A 278 8.68 -11.77 14.14
N GLU A 279 9.31 -12.91 14.42
CA GLU A 279 8.64 -14.16 14.75
C GLU A 279 9.28 -14.78 16.00
N MET A 280 8.43 -15.06 17.00
CA MET A 280 8.81 -15.78 18.22
C MET A 280 8.35 -17.22 18.06
N CYS A 281 9.20 -18.06 17.47
CA CYS A 281 8.87 -19.43 17.12
C CYS A 281 8.57 -20.28 18.36
N GLY A 282 7.49 -21.06 18.29
CA GLY A 282 7.12 -22.07 19.29
C GLY A 282 7.07 -23.47 18.69
N GLU A 283 6.74 -24.46 19.51
CA GLU A 283 6.71 -25.88 19.10
C GLU A 283 5.70 -26.16 17.97
N SER A 284 4.63 -25.37 17.89
CA SER A 284 3.61 -25.48 16.85
C SER A 284 3.82 -24.55 15.65
N SER A 285 4.86 -23.70 15.67
CA SER A 285 5.11 -22.75 14.59
C SER A 285 5.64 -23.48 13.35
N THR A 286 5.15 -23.10 12.17
CA THR A 286 5.68 -23.58 10.88
C THR A 286 6.30 -22.45 10.08
N LEU A 287 7.21 -22.78 9.16
CA LEU A 287 7.88 -21.79 8.30
C LEU A 287 6.88 -21.03 7.44
N GLU A 288 5.87 -21.73 6.94
CA GLU A 288 4.76 -21.13 6.20
C GLU A 288 4.02 -20.10 7.05
N GLU A 289 3.72 -20.43 8.31
CA GLU A 289 3.06 -19.52 9.23
C GLU A 289 3.95 -18.32 9.58
N GLY A 290 5.24 -18.56 9.85
CA GLY A 290 6.22 -17.51 10.11
C GLY A 290 6.33 -16.51 8.96
N LEU A 291 6.51 -16.97 7.73
CA LEU A 291 6.54 -16.12 6.53
C LEU A 291 5.22 -15.33 6.37
N SER A 292 4.08 -15.99 6.57
CA SER A 292 2.76 -15.37 6.48
C SER A 292 2.59 -14.24 7.52
N ARG A 293 3.03 -14.48 8.77
CA ARG A 293 2.97 -13.47 9.84
C ARG A 293 3.87 -12.29 9.55
N LEU A 294 5.08 -12.52 9.02
CA LEU A 294 6.00 -11.44 8.66
C LEU A 294 5.45 -10.57 7.52
N ILE A 295 4.83 -11.18 6.50
CA ILE A 295 4.14 -10.47 5.42
C ILE A 295 3.08 -9.52 6.00
N VAL A 296 2.20 -10.04 6.86
CA VAL A 296 1.13 -9.24 7.47
C VAL A 296 1.69 -8.13 8.35
N GLN A 297 2.75 -8.39 9.13
CA GLN A 297 3.38 -7.37 9.97
C GLN A 297 3.93 -6.19 9.17
N LEU A 298 4.63 -6.45 8.07
CA LEU A 298 5.18 -5.38 7.22
C LEU A 298 4.07 -4.55 6.57
N LEU A 299 3.02 -5.22 6.06
CA LEU A 299 1.87 -4.56 5.44
C LEU A 299 0.98 -3.79 6.43
N GLU A 300 0.74 -4.32 7.63
CA GLU A 300 0.01 -3.58 8.69
C GLU A 300 0.81 -2.35 9.16
N ARG A 301 2.15 -2.38 9.07
CA ARG A 301 3.02 -1.27 9.46
C ARG A 301 3.05 -0.16 8.42
N GLU A 302 3.08 -0.49 7.13
CA GLU A 302 3.06 0.47 6.03
C GLU A 302 2.03 0.05 4.95
N PRO A 303 0.71 0.27 5.18
CA PRO A 303 -0.33 -0.20 4.25
C PRO A 303 -0.24 0.44 2.85
N ASN A 304 0.32 1.64 2.75
CA ASN A 304 0.52 2.37 1.51
C ASN A 304 1.52 1.69 0.56
N LEU A 305 2.26 0.66 1.00
CA LEU A 305 3.10 -0.16 0.10
C LEU A 305 2.29 -0.81 -1.01
N ILE A 306 1.03 -1.15 -0.73
CA ILE A 306 0.10 -1.75 -1.70
C ILE A 306 -0.07 -0.83 -2.91
N ARG A 307 -0.08 0.48 -2.70
CA ARG A 307 -0.22 1.47 -3.78
C ARG A 307 1.06 1.66 -4.59
N LYS A 308 2.22 1.45 -3.97
CA LYS A 308 3.54 1.58 -4.62
C LYS A 308 3.82 0.40 -5.54
N ALA A 309 3.27 -0.76 -5.20
CA ALA A 309 3.40 -1.95 -6.00
C ALA A 309 2.60 -1.81 -7.30
N HIS A 310 3.30 -1.48 -8.39
CA HIS A 310 2.70 -1.54 -9.73
C HIS A 310 2.12 -2.94 -10.02
N ASP A 311 2.73 -3.97 -9.42
CA ASP A 311 2.37 -5.38 -9.58
C ASP A 311 1.87 -5.99 -8.25
N PHE A 312 1.04 -5.28 -7.47
CA PHE A 312 0.43 -5.89 -6.28
C PHE A 312 -0.36 -7.17 -6.61
N ALA A 313 -0.93 -7.24 -7.81
CA ALA A 313 -1.57 -8.43 -8.34
C ALA A 313 -0.62 -9.65 -8.39
N ASP A 314 0.69 -9.43 -8.57
CA ASP A 314 1.68 -10.51 -8.54
C ASP A 314 1.89 -11.01 -7.11
N ILE A 315 1.99 -10.11 -6.12
CA ILE A 315 2.06 -10.49 -4.70
C ILE A 315 0.83 -11.32 -4.31
N GLU A 316 -0.36 -10.83 -4.68
CA GLU A 316 -1.62 -11.54 -4.42
C GLU A 316 -1.68 -12.90 -5.13
N SER A 317 -1.21 -12.98 -6.37
CA SER A 317 -1.10 -14.23 -7.13
C SER A 317 -0.15 -15.22 -6.45
N GLN A 318 1.04 -14.79 -6.00
CA GLN A 318 1.98 -15.64 -5.28
C GLN A 318 1.39 -16.19 -3.97
N ILE A 319 0.69 -15.34 -3.20
CA ILE A 319 -0.01 -15.75 -1.98
C ILE A 319 -1.13 -16.74 -2.31
N SER A 320 -1.93 -16.46 -3.35
CA SER A 320 -3.04 -17.31 -3.77
C SER A 320 -2.56 -18.68 -4.25
N LEU A 321 -1.47 -18.72 -5.01
CA LEU A 321 -0.82 -19.95 -5.46
C LEU A 321 -0.33 -20.76 -4.27
N ALA A 322 0.32 -20.10 -3.31
CA ALA A 322 0.79 -20.73 -2.09
C ALA A 322 -0.35 -21.30 -1.23
N GLN A 323 -1.54 -20.71 -1.27
CA GLN A 323 -2.70 -21.17 -0.50
C GLN A 323 -3.59 -22.17 -1.28
N SER A 324 -3.32 -22.40 -2.56
CA SER A 324 -4.16 -23.27 -3.38
C SER A 324 -4.04 -24.74 -2.93
N ARG A 325 -5.18 -25.39 -2.65
CA ARG A 325 -5.25 -26.82 -2.29
C ARG A 325 -4.74 -27.78 -3.36
N LYS A 326 -4.51 -27.29 -4.58
CA LYS A 326 -3.96 -28.07 -5.70
C LYS A 326 -2.45 -28.15 -5.66
N SER A 327 -1.80 -27.20 -4.97
CA SER A 327 -0.38 -27.25 -4.64
C SER A 327 -0.19 -28.19 -3.45
N ASN A 328 -0.15 -29.50 -3.71
CA ASN A 328 0.22 -30.47 -2.66
C ASN A 328 1.72 -30.39 -2.32
N GLU A 329 2.49 -29.57 -3.05
CA GLU A 329 3.93 -29.47 -2.88
C GLU A 329 4.25 -28.27 -1.99
N ARG A 330 4.60 -28.57 -0.74
CA ARG A 330 5.06 -27.61 0.28
C ARG A 330 6.11 -26.63 -0.25
N ALA A 331 7.04 -27.12 -1.07
CA ALA A 331 8.08 -26.27 -1.69
C ALA A 331 7.50 -25.14 -2.54
N THR A 332 6.42 -25.40 -3.29
CA THR A 332 5.74 -24.37 -4.08
C THR A 332 5.08 -23.32 -3.18
N ARG A 333 4.50 -23.73 -2.05
CA ARG A 333 3.88 -22.81 -1.08
C ARG A 333 4.91 -21.90 -0.42
N LEU A 334 6.00 -22.49 0.06
CA LEU A 334 7.11 -21.76 0.64
C LEU A 334 7.73 -20.78 -0.36
N SER A 335 7.97 -21.22 -1.60
CA SER A 335 8.50 -20.36 -2.66
C SER A 335 7.58 -19.18 -2.95
N GLY A 336 6.27 -19.39 -3.00
CA GLY A 336 5.28 -18.32 -3.20
C GLY A 336 5.29 -17.29 -2.06
N LEU A 337 5.26 -17.76 -0.81
CA LEU A 337 5.31 -16.89 0.37
C LEU A 337 6.63 -16.13 0.48
N ARG A 338 7.76 -16.79 0.22
CA ARG A 338 9.09 -16.17 0.17
C ARG A 338 9.16 -15.08 -0.89
N SER A 339 8.66 -15.36 -2.09
CA SER A 339 8.63 -14.39 -3.19
C SER A 339 7.75 -13.19 -2.87
N ALA A 340 6.58 -13.42 -2.27
CA ALA A 340 5.70 -12.36 -1.79
C ALA A 340 6.39 -11.51 -0.70
N LEU A 341 7.05 -12.14 0.28
CA LEU A 341 7.79 -11.44 1.32
C LEU A 341 8.94 -10.60 0.74
N LEU A 342 9.69 -11.14 -0.21
CA LEU A 342 10.78 -10.43 -0.89
C LEU A 342 10.28 -9.18 -1.60
N GLN A 343 9.20 -9.30 -2.38
CA GLN A 343 8.59 -8.15 -3.07
C GLN A 343 8.12 -7.08 -2.08
N ILE A 344 7.50 -7.48 -0.96
CA ILE A 344 7.07 -6.53 0.08
C ILE A 344 8.26 -5.83 0.73
N VAL A 345 9.33 -6.57 1.03
CA VAL A 345 10.57 -6.00 1.55
C VAL A 345 11.10 -4.95 0.56
N ASP A 346 11.22 -5.28 -0.72
CA ASP A 346 11.76 -4.40 -1.76
C ASP A 346 10.91 -3.15 -2.04
N LEU A 347 9.64 -3.13 -1.65
CA LEU A 347 8.77 -1.95 -1.75
C LEU A 347 9.01 -0.91 -0.65
N HIS A 348 9.68 -1.27 0.44
CA HIS A 348 9.97 -0.34 1.53
C HIS A 348 11.06 0.66 1.14
N ASN A 349 10.91 1.89 1.62
CA ASN A 349 11.95 2.91 1.49
C ASN A 349 12.95 2.77 2.64
N GLY A 350 14.10 2.15 2.38
CA GLY A 350 15.23 2.10 3.32
C GLY A 350 15.50 0.70 3.88
N ARG A 351 15.87 0.63 5.16
CA ARG A 351 16.33 -0.60 5.81
C ARG A 351 15.19 -1.34 6.50
N VAL A 352 15.01 -2.62 6.20
CA VAL A 352 14.05 -3.51 6.85
C VAL A 352 14.77 -4.47 7.79
N HIS A 353 14.19 -4.69 8.98
CA HIS A 353 14.74 -5.62 9.97
C HIS A 353 13.78 -6.79 10.18
N ILE A 354 14.31 -8.01 10.19
CA ILE A 354 13.56 -9.23 10.54
C ILE A 354 14.27 -9.91 11.71
N VAL A 355 13.53 -10.20 12.78
CA VAL A 355 14.06 -10.92 13.95
C VAL A 355 13.34 -12.26 14.10
N LEU A 356 14.09 -13.36 13.97
CA LEU A 356 13.60 -14.72 14.13
C LEU A 356 14.17 -15.30 15.42
N ASN A 357 13.32 -15.51 16.41
CA ASN A 357 13.73 -16.08 17.68
C ASN A 357 13.31 -17.54 17.76
N ARG A 358 14.29 -18.42 17.91
CA ARG A 358 14.14 -19.86 18.15
C ARG A 358 13.43 -20.66 17.06
N PRO A 359 13.77 -20.48 15.75
CA PRO A 359 13.25 -21.37 14.71
C PRO A 359 13.63 -22.85 14.92
N ASP A 360 14.59 -23.15 15.80
CA ASP A 360 14.90 -24.50 16.26
C ASP A 360 13.79 -25.18 17.07
N LEU A 361 12.78 -24.44 17.52
CA LEU A 361 11.62 -25.01 18.21
C LEU A 361 10.52 -25.48 17.24
N CYS A 362 10.56 -25.07 15.98
CA CYS A 362 9.53 -25.44 15.01
C CYS A 362 9.60 -26.95 14.74
N ASN A 363 8.68 -27.71 15.35
CA ASN A 363 8.64 -29.18 15.28
C ASN A 363 7.56 -29.63 14.29
N GLY A 364 7.68 -29.28 13.01
CA GLY A 364 6.97 -30.06 12.00
C GLY A 364 7.80 -31.28 11.63
N ASP A 365 7.14 -32.42 11.40
CA ASP A 365 7.79 -33.70 11.07
C ASP A 365 8.80 -33.62 9.90
N ASP A 366 8.69 -32.57 9.08
CA ASP A 366 9.56 -32.27 7.93
C ASP A 366 10.22 -30.87 7.97
N GLU A 367 10.09 -30.09 9.06
CA GLU A 367 10.66 -28.73 9.12
C GLU A 367 12.00 -28.74 9.85
N ASN A 368 13.10 -28.49 9.14
CA ASN A 368 14.39 -28.28 9.79
C ASN A 368 14.60 -26.78 10.02
N CYS A 369 15.11 -26.40 11.19
CA CYS A 369 15.66 -25.05 11.44
C CYS A 369 16.63 -24.60 10.33
N LEU A 370 17.30 -25.55 9.66
CA LEU A 370 18.10 -25.30 8.47
C LEU A 370 17.30 -24.65 7.33
N ASP A 371 16.08 -25.09 7.07
CA ASP A 371 15.23 -24.59 5.99
C ASP A 371 14.85 -23.13 6.26
N TYR A 372 14.46 -22.82 7.51
CA TYR A 372 14.30 -21.44 7.97
C TYR A 372 15.52 -20.59 7.62
N ILE A 373 16.70 -20.99 8.07
CA ILE A 373 17.92 -20.20 7.88
C ILE A 373 18.24 -20.04 6.38
N LYS A 374 18.02 -21.08 5.57
CA LYS A 374 18.22 -21.02 4.11
C LYS A 374 17.28 -20.07 3.40
N GLU A 375 15.99 -20.12 3.73
CA GLU A 375 15.00 -19.24 3.09
C GLU A 375 15.34 -17.77 3.37
N PHE A 376 15.70 -17.44 4.61
CA PHE A 376 16.09 -16.07 4.97
C PHE A 376 17.47 -15.67 4.44
N ASP A 377 18.42 -16.60 4.32
CA ASP A 377 19.69 -16.34 3.63
C ASP A 377 19.47 -16.02 2.14
N SER A 378 18.56 -16.74 1.47
CA SER A 378 18.15 -16.45 0.09
C SER A 378 17.47 -15.09 -0.03
N LEU A 379 16.55 -14.77 0.89
CA LEU A 379 15.89 -13.45 0.94
C LEU A 379 16.89 -12.31 1.07
N VAL A 380 17.89 -12.43 1.95
CA VAL A 380 18.92 -11.41 2.14
C VAL A 380 19.79 -11.21 0.90
N LYS A 381 20.05 -12.29 0.14
CA LYS A 381 20.84 -12.24 -1.09
C LYS A 381 20.08 -11.62 -2.27
N GLU A 382 18.78 -11.85 -2.33
CA GLU A 382 17.91 -11.41 -3.42
C GLU A 382 17.32 -10.01 -3.21
N ALA A 383 17.23 -9.55 -1.96
CA ALA A 383 16.68 -8.24 -1.63
C ALA A 383 17.45 -7.10 -2.33
N THR A 384 16.71 -6.22 -2.99
CA THR A 384 17.28 -5.03 -3.64
C THR A 384 17.51 -3.89 -2.66
N ILE A 385 16.79 -3.90 -1.53
CA ILE A 385 16.98 -2.98 -0.41
C ILE A 385 17.83 -3.60 0.70
N GLU A 386 18.21 -2.78 1.68
CA GLU A 386 19.00 -3.24 2.82
C GLU A 386 18.14 -4.06 3.80
N LEU A 387 18.27 -5.39 3.74
CA LEU A 387 17.57 -6.34 4.60
C LEU A 387 18.49 -6.89 5.71
N LYS A 388 18.13 -6.61 6.96
CA LYS A 388 18.82 -7.11 8.17
C LYS A 388 18.04 -8.23 8.81
N VAL A 389 18.60 -9.44 8.82
CA VAL A 389 17.97 -10.59 9.50
C VAL A 389 18.80 -10.97 10.72
N LEU A 390 18.17 -11.08 11.89
CA LEU A 390 18.76 -11.64 13.10
C LEU A 390 18.06 -12.96 13.43
N VAL A 391 18.81 -14.05 13.51
CA VAL A 391 18.30 -15.37 13.86
C VAL A 391 18.91 -15.82 15.17
N ILE A 392 18.09 -16.21 16.15
CA ILE A 392 18.56 -16.73 17.44
C ILE A 392 18.25 -18.22 17.56
N VAL A 393 19.28 -19.03 17.79
CA VAL A 393 19.15 -20.50 17.90
C VAL A 393 19.79 -21.03 19.19
N LYS A 394 19.16 -22.04 19.80
CA LYS A 394 19.73 -22.76 20.94
C LYS A 394 20.57 -23.95 20.47
N SER A 395 21.86 -23.96 20.81
CA SER A 395 22.83 -24.96 20.31
C SER A 395 22.60 -26.39 20.81
N GLU A 396 21.88 -26.56 21.90
CA GLU A 396 21.50 -27.86 22.45
C GLU A 396 20.38 -28.52 21.66
N VAL A 397 19.57 -27.72 20.95
CA VAL A 397 18.48 -28.21 20.09
C VAL A 397 18.97 -28.35 18.66
N TRP A 398 19.80 -27.40 18.19
CA TRP A 398 20.30 -27.38 16.82
C TRP A 398 21.79 -27.01 16.76
N ASP A 399 22.61 -27.91 16.22
CA ASP A 399 24.07 -27.72 16.12
C ASP A 399 24.49 -27.16 14.75
N PHE A 400 24.78 -25.86 14.71
CA PHE A 400 25.29 -25.18 13.51
C PHE A 400 26.54 -25.84 12.92
N LYS A 401 27.40 -26.46 13.74
CA LYS A 401 28.64 -27.08 13.25
C LYS A 401 28.37 -28.21 12.27
N SER A 402 27.26 -28.92 12.45
CA SER A 402 26.82 -29.99 11.54
C SER A 402 26.46 -29.45 10.15
N TYR A 403 25.94 -28.22 10.08
CA TYR A 403 25.44 -27.58 8.86
C TYR A 403 26.37 -26.50 8.29
N GLN A 404 27.51 -26.22 8.94
CA GLN A 404 28.43 -25.16 8.55
C GLN A 404 28.87 -25.26 7.08
N ARG A 405 28.91 -26.47 6.52
CA ARG A 405 29.27 -26.71 5.11
C ARG A 405 28.30 -26.06 4.12
N GLU A 406 27.03 -25.92 4.49
CA GLU A 406 26.00 -25.35 3.61
C GLU A 406 26.12 -23.84 3.45
N PHE A 407 26.77 -23.17 4.42
CA PHE A 407 26.97 -21.72 4.44
C PHE A 407 28.41 -21.30 4.12
N LYS A 408 29.26 -22.22 3.62
CA LYS A 408 30.69 -21.97 3.36
C LYS A 408 31.03 -21.41 1.97
N SER A 409 30.05 -21.20 1.09
CA SER A 409 30.34 -20.62 -0.23
C SER A 409 30.96 -19.23 -0.08
N ASN A 410 31.87 -18.85 -1.00
CA ASN A 410 32.54 -17.55 -0.93
C ASN A 410 31.53 -16.38 -1.00
N GLU A 411 30.44 -16.55 -1.75
CA GLU A 411 29.33 -15.59 -1.81
C GLU A 411 28.56 -15.49 -0.48
N ALA A 412 28.37 -16.60 0.23
CA ALA A 412 27.68 -16.60 1.53
C ALA A 412 28.43 -15.76 2.58
N ARG A 413 29.75 -15.59 2.49
CA ARG A 413 30.52 -14.83 3.49
C ARG A 413 30.15 -13.35 3.58
N ASN A 414 29.57 -12.77 2.53
CA ASN A 414 29.19 -11.36 2.53
C ASN A 414 27.83 -11.12 3.18
N TYR A 415 26.93 -12.10 3.09
CA TYR A 415 25.54 -11.97 3.52
C TYR A 415 25.23 -12.75 4.80
N PHE A 416 26.07 -13.73 5.17
CA PHE A 416 25.82 -14.63 6.28
C PHE A 416 26.93 -14.56 7.31
N ARG A 417 26.57 -14.31 8.57
CA ARG A 417 27.47 -14.36 9.72
C ARG A 417 26.89 -15.25 10.81
N ALA A 418 27.72 -16.08 11.40
CA ALA A 418 27.34 -16.92 12.52
C ALA A 418 28.24 -16.67 13.72
N VAL A 419 27.64 -16.45 14.89
CA VAL A 419 28.35 -16.08 16.13
C VAL A 419 27.91 -17.02 17.23
N GLN A 420 28.89 -17.75 17.78
CA GLN A 420 28.66 -18.62 18.92
C GLN A 420 28.91 -17.86 20.22
N ILE A 421 27.91 -17.78 21.10
CA ILE A 421 28.06 -17.23 22.45
C ILE A 421 27.47 -18.22 23.47
N ASN A 422 28.32 -18.88 24.25
CA ASN A 422 27.89 -19.78 25.31
C ASN A 422 27.81 -19.03 26.65
N GLN A 423 26.80 -19.32 27.44
CA GLN A 423 26.64 -18.72 28.78
C GLN A 423 27.71 -19.24 29.73
N LYS A 424 28.42 -18.34 30.43
CA LYS A 424 29.40 -18.71 31.46
C LYS A 424 28.84 -18.56 32.88
N LEU A 425 29.43 -19.31 33.81
CA LEU A 425 29.36 -19.04 35.25
C LEU A 425 30.54 -18.15 35.64
N TYR A 426 30.27 -17.20 36.53
CA TYR A 426 31.29 -16.38 37.19
C TYR A 426 31.83 -17.03 38.46
#